data_AF-A0A9C8WJU6-F1
#
_entry.id   AF-A0A9C8WJU6-F1
#
_cell.length_a   1.000
_cell.length_b   1.000
_cell.length_c   1.000
_cell.angle_alpha   90.00
_cell.angle_beta   90.00
_cell.angle_gamma   90.00
#
_symmetry.space_group_name_H-M   'P 1'
#
loop_
_entity.id
_entity.type
_entity.pdbx_description
1 polymer ?
#
loop_
_entity_poly.entity_id
_entity_poly.type
_entity_poly.pdbx_seq_one_letter_code
_entity_poly.pdbx_strand_id
1 'polypeptide(L)'
;MDDKTKGLIATLATTVLCGLPGLLMLCMGGIFAVAGMIPGAEIDVFGSSDPGSAIAMGLGMLCVSIIFIAIPVVVGLKTLRRKEEI
;
A
#
# COMPACT_ATOMS: atom_id res chain seq x y z
N MET A 1 -12.87 14.00 24.82
CA MET A 1 -11.92 13.83 23.70
C MET A 1 -12.45 14.67 22.55
N ASP A 2 -11.74 15.73 22.20
CA ASP A 2 -12.14 16.73 21.20
C ASP A 2 -12.23 16.10 19.80
N ASP A 3 -13.19 16.56 18.97
CA ASP A 3 -13.40 16.01 17.62
C ASP A 3 -12.19 16.24 16.70
N LYS A 4 -11.42 17.30 16.95
CA LYS A 4 -10.15 17.54 16.23
C LYS A 4 -9.09 16.50 16.61
N THR A 5 -9.01 16.14 17.89
CA THR A 5 -8.08 15.11 18.41
C THR A 5 -8.47 13.72 17.90
N LYS A 6 -9.77 13.39 17.84
CA LYS A 6 -10.26 12.13 17.26
C LYS A 6 -9.91 11.99 15.78
N GLY A 7 -10.15 13.03 14.98
CA GLY A 7 -9.82 13.03 13.55
C GLY A 7 -8.33 12.85 13.30
N LEU A 8 -7.48 13.53 14.07
CA LEU A 8 -6.02 13.40 13.97
C LEU A 8 -5.54 11.99 14.34
N ILE A 9 -6.06 11.41 15.43
CA ILE A 9 -5.71 10.04 15.85
C ILE A 9 -6.17 9.01 14.81
N ALA A 10 -7.36 9.17 14.23
CA ALA A 10 -7.84 8.29 13.17
C ALA A 10 -6.94 8.32 11.93
N THR A 11 -6.51 9.51 11.50
CA THR A 11 -5.58 9.66 10.37
C THR A 11 -4.21 9.08 10.68
N LEU A 12 -3.66 9.32 11.88
CA LEU A 12 -2.39 8.73 12.32
C LEU A 12 -2.46 7.21 12.38
N ALA A 13 -3.49 6.66 13.01
CA ALA A 13 -3.68 5.22 13.15
C ALA A 13 -3.78 4.55 11.77
N THR A 14 -4.60 5.09 10.85
CA THR A 14 -4.75 4.52 9.51
C THR A 14 -3.51 4.72 8.63
N THR A 15 -2.75 5.79 8.81
CA THR A 15 -1.49 5.99 8.09
C THR A 15 -0.44 4.98 8.55
N VAL A 16 -0.35 4.67 9.84
CA VAL A 16 0.60 3.68 10.37
C VAL A 16 0.15 2.25 10.06
N LEU A 17 -1.13 1.94 10.24
CA LEU A 17 -1.67 0.59 10.03
C LEU A 17 -1.86 0.22 8.55
N CYS A 18 -2.16 1.20 7.69
CA CYS A 18 -2.46 0.94 6.28
C CYS A 18 -1.52 1.68 5.31
N GLY A 19 -1.21 2.95 5.58
CA GLY A 19 -0.36 3.75 4.68
C GLY A 19 1.08 3.23 4.58
N LEU A 20 1.74 3.00 5.72
CA LEU A 20 3.12 2.53 5.77
C LEU A 20 3.30 1.11 5.19
N PRO A 21 2.54 0.08 5.60
CA PRO A 21 2.64 -1.23 4.97
C PRO A 21 2.18 -1.22 3.51
N GLY A 22 1.19 -0.39 3.16
CA GLY A 22 0.77 -0.19 1.77
C GLY A 22 1.89 0.36 0.89
N LEU A 23 2.62 1.37 1.36
CA LEU A 23 3.74 1.95 0.60
C LEU A 23 4.91 0.96 0.44
N LEU A 24 5.22 0.19 1.48
CA LEU A 24 6.25 -0.86 1.40
C LEU A 24 5.84 -1.96 0.42
N MET A 25 4.58 -2.40 0.45
CA MET A 25 4.06 -3.38 -0.52
C MET A 25 4.02 -2.82 -1.94
N LEU A 26 3.78 -1.53 -2.13
CA LEU A 26 3.83 -0.89 -3.45
C LEU A 26 5.25 -0.96 -4.03
N CYS A 27 6.26 -0.59 -3.24
CA CYS A 27 7.66 -0.66 -3.66
C CYS A 27 8.10 -2.10 -3.95
N MET A 28 7.82 -3.04 -3.05
CA MET A 28 8.19 -4.45 -3.25
C MET A 28 7.43 -5.07 -4.41
N GLY A 29 6.11 -4.87 -4.51
CA GLY A 29 5.30 -5.38 -5.61
C GLY A 29 5.75 -4.84 -6.97
N GLY A 30 6.13 -3.56 -7.04
CA GLY A 30 6.72 -2.96 -8.23
C GLY A 30 8.06 -3.60 -8.61
N ILE A 31 8.94 -3.83 -7.63
CA ILE A 31 10.22 -4.51 -7.86
C ILE A 31 9.99 -5.94 -8.37
N PHE A 32 9.10 -6.73 -7.76
CA PHE A 32 8.80 -8.09 -8.20
C PHE A 32 8.17 -8.13 -9.60
N ALA A 33 7.25 -7.22 -9.89
CA ALA A 33 6.62 -7.12 -11.21
C ALA A 33 7.63 -6.75 -12.30
N VAL A 34 8.57 -5.85 -12.01
CA VAL A 34 9.64 -5.45 -12.95
C VAL A 34 10.70 -6.53 -13.07
N ALA A 35 11.13 -7.14 -11.96
CA ALA A 35 12.13 -8.21 -11.95
C ALA A 35 11.67 -9.43 -12.75
N GLY A 36 10.38 -9.79 -12.67
CA GLY A 36 9.80 -10.87 -13.47
C GLY A 36 9.77 -10.63 -14.98
N MET A 37 9.99 -9.38 -15.43
CA MET A 37 10.08 -9.03 -16.85
C MET A 37 11.54 -9.01 -17.34
N ILE A 38 12.54 -9.14 -16.45
CA ILE A 38 13.96 -9.12 -16.81
C ILE A 38 14.42 -10.56 -17.08
N PRO A 39 14.79 -10.92 -18.33
CA PRO A 39 15.30 -12.25 -18.63
C PRO A 39 16.66 -12.47 -17.94
N GLY A 40 16.80 -13.61 -17.25
CA GLY A 40 18.02 -13.96 -16.51
C GLY A 40 18.14 -13.36 -15.10
N ALA A 41 17.10 -12.69 -14.60
CA ALA A 41 17.05 -12.32 -13.18
C ALA A 41 16.95 -13.59 -12.32
N GLU A 42 17.74 -13.65 -11.25
CA GLU A 42 17.62 -14.67 -10.20
C GLU A 42 16.35 -14.38 -9.40
N ILE A 43 15.24 -14.92 -9.88
CA ILE A 43 13.93 -14.74 -9.25
C ILE A 43 13.63 -16.03 -8.50
N ASP A 44 13.48 -15.95 -7.18
CA ASP A 44 12.99 -17.07 -6.37
C ASP A 44 11.75 -16.61 -5.60
N VAL A 45 10.60 -17.08 -6.05
CA VAL A 45 9.30 -16.80 -5.43
C VAL A 45 8.79 -18.11 -4.83
N PHE A 46 9.03 -18.29 -3.53
CA PHE A 46 8.63 -19.49 -2.78
C PHE A 46 9.16 -20.82 -3.37
N GLY A 47 10.39 -20.83 -3.91
CA GLY A 47 11.00 -22.01 -4.54
C GLY A 47 10.69 -22.16 -6.03
N SER A 48 9.98 -21.19 -6.64
CA SER A 48 9.70 -21.14 -8.08
C SER A 48 10.58 -20.09 -8.74
N SER A 49 11.37 -20.52 -9.74
CA SER A 49 12.16 -19.64 -10.60
C SER A 49 11.44 -19.22 -11.87
N ASP A 50 10.12 -19.41 -11.91
CA ASP A 50 9.31 -19.10 -13.09
C ASP A 50 8.96 -17.59 -13.11
N PRO A 51 9.29 -16.86 -14.18
CA PRO A 51 9.02 -15.42 -14.30
C PRO A 51 7.54 -15.07 -14.08
N GLY A 52 6.62 -15.94 -14.50
CA GLY A 52 5.19 -15.75 -14.32
C GLY A 52 4.77 -15.71 -12.85
N SER A 53 5.45 -16.47 -11.98
CA SER A 53 5.16 -16.50 -10.54
C SER A 53 5.50 -15.16 -9.87
N ALA A 54 6.60 -14.53 -10.29
CA ALA A 54 7.03 -13.25 -9.76
C ALA A 54 6.17 -12.08 -10.24
N ILE A 55 5.75 -12.10 -11.51
CA ILE A 55 4.80 -11.12 -12.03
C ILE A 55 3.47 -11.25 -11.29
N ALA A 56 2.96 -12.47 -11.07
CA ALA A 56 1.71 -12.69 -10.35
C ALA A 56 1.79 -12.20 -8.89
N MET A 57 2.89 -12.49 -8.19
CA MET A 57 3.13 -12.01 -6.83
C MET A 57 3.25 -10.48 -6.78
N GLY A 58 4.02 -9.89 -7.70
CA GLY A 58 4.19 -8.44 -7.81
C GLY A 58 2.87 -7.73 -8.08
N LEU A 59 2.07 -8.24 -9.02
CA LEU A 59 0.75 -7.70 -9.34
C LEU A 59 -0.21 -7.82 -8.15
N GLY A 60 -0.21 -8.97 -7.45
CA GLY A 60 -1.00 -9.16 -6.24
C GLY A 60 -0.67 -8.13 -5.15
N MET A 61 0.63 -7.91 -4.88
CA MET A 61 1.08 -6.90 -3.91
C MET A 61 0.74 -5.47 -4.34
N LEU A 62 0.86 -5.16 -5.63
CA LEU A 62 0.46 -3.85 -6.16
C LEU A 62 -1.03 -3.59 -5.98
N CYS A 63 -1.89 -4.59 -6.24
CA CYS A 63 -3.33 -4.44 -6.04
C CYS A 63 -3.69 -4.22 -4.56
N VAL A 64 -3.11 -5.01 -3.66
CA VAL A 64 -3.38 -4.89 -2.22
C VAL A 64 -2.86 -3.56 -1.65
N SER A 65 -1.68 -3.12 -2.08
CA SER A 65 -1.10 -1.83 -1.65
C SER A 65 -1.95 -0.64 -2.06
N ILE A 66 -2.52 -0.62 -3.27
CA ILE A 66 -3.44 0.45 -3.71
C ILE A 66 -4.65 0.54 -2.79
N ILE A 67 -5.25 -0.60 -2.42
CA ILE A 67 -6.40 -0.64 -1.50
C ILE A 67 -5.98 -0.11 -0.12
N PHE A 68 -4.82 -0.54 0.37
CA PHE A 68 -4.29 -0.10 1.67
C PHE A 68 -3.99 1.39 1.72
N ILE A 69 -3.48 1.98 0.64
CA ILE A 69 -3.23 3.43 0.53
C ILE A 69 -4.54 4.21 0.39
N ALA A 70 -5.57 3.65 -0.24
CA ALA A 70 -6.86 4.31 -0.37
C ALA A 70 -7.54 4.57 0.99
N ILE A 71 -7.35 3.70 1.99
CA ILE A 71 -7.93 3.83 3.34
C ILE A 71 -7.50 5.15 4.03
N PRO A 72 -6.21 5.43 4.27
CA PRO A 72 -5.78 6.67 4.91
C PRO A 72 -6.09 7.91 4.05
N VAL A 73 -6.18 7.79 2.72
CA VAL A 73 -6.65 8.89 1.85
C VAL A 73 -8.11 9.22 2.15
N VAL A 74 -9.01 8.23 2.19
CA VAL A 74 -10.43 8.44 2.48
C VAL A 74 -10.63 8.98 3.91
N VAL A 75 -9.90 8.46 4.89
CA VAL A 75 -9.95 8.94 6.28
C VAL A 75 -9.39 10.35 6.39
N GLY A 76 -8.26 10.64 5.74
CA GLY A 76 -7.67 11.98 5.65
C GLY A 76 -8.64 12.98 5.04
N LEU A 77 -9.28 12.65 3.91
CA LEU A 77 -10.28 13.49 3.27
C LEU A 77 -11.50 13.72 4.17
N LYS A 78 -12.02 12.68 4.85
CA LYS A 78 -13.15 12.82 5.78
C LYS A 78 -12.77 13.67 7.02
N THR A 79 -11.54 13.57 7.50
CA THR A 79 -11.03 14.40 8.61
C THR A 79 -10.78 15.85 8.18
N LEU A 80 -10.18 16.09 7.00
CA LEU A 80 -9.93 17.44 6.48
C LEU A 80 -11.22 18.16 6.09
N ARG A 81 -12.18 17.47 5.46
CA ARG A 81 -13.45 18.09 5.04
C ARG A 81 -14.34 18.49 6.22
N ARG A 82 -14.17 17.90 7.41
CA ARG A 82 -14.84 18.35 8.64
C ARG A 82 -14.21 19.61 9.26
N LYS A 83 -13.02 20.03 8.80
CA LYS A 83 -12.46 21.33 9.20
C LYS A 83 -13.04 22.51 8.42
N GLU A 84 -13.75 22.27 7.32
CA GLU A 84 -14.36 23.29 6.47
C GLU A 84 -15.78 23.69 6.94
N GLU A 85 -16.25 23.17 8.08
CA GLU A 85 -17.41 23.71 8.83
C GLU A 85 -16.98 24.75 9.89
N ILE A 86 -15.95 25.56 9.59
CA ILE A 86 -15.60 26.78 10.35
C ILE A 86 -15.40 27.94 9.36
#